data_AF-A0A926H069-F1
#
_entry.id   AF-A0A926H069-F1
#
_cell.length_a   1.000
_cell.length_b   1.000
_cell.length_c   1.000
_cell.angle_alpha   90.00
_cell.angle_beta   90.00
_cell.angle_gamma   90.00
#
_symmetry.space_group_name_H-M   'P 1'
#
loop_
_entity.id
_entity.type
_entity.pdbx_description
1 polymer ?
#
loop_
_entity_poly.entity_id
_entity_poly.type
_entity_poly.pdbx_seq_one_letter_code
_entity_poly.pdbx_strand_id
1 'polypeptide(L)'
;MTSKPLSANRFLLLSASALALLGGATFPAHAQTPTSNVYAFTDLHAQAVAANSSLGNSQGDGISGDFAVGAGQNLSLAGGVPFRAVRWNLLTGTATNLHSQIAASGISIGGTVSSRAVATSNGAAVGYANPLGSSQETALLWNADNTVTNLQSVLTSSGVQRNDSRAVAIADGFSVGSGTVSLSSGVPRRAVRWNLTNSTAVSLHTQIAASGITLGSGAVSDAFGTANGRSVGYGGDLAQNLALLWNANNTVTNLHTQLAGSGITLDGSVASAIANDTAVGYGFGTSVTGMPRLRALRWNLADNTATNLHTQITTSGLNLGTGISSAATGTAGGVSVGYASGSSTPGNVALLWRTDDTALNLQSFVTNGGTTSQANALDAATGIIAGTSGDHAVLWTPLNAGVGGANALVVRSGATTTINQTFTQNAGAATINGVLSMGSNLFILAGGTLGGDGTIIGDIVNTGGTIAPGNSPGTLSVGNFSQSGGVYEIEIAGTGAGQFDVLNVATTANFTGGAFSLSYLSGYTPTVGDFFDVVTTGIGLAGTENVAVPVGWTFALSTANSFSGRLSFVGAAVVPEAGTWSLLAIGLSLGAAGAARRRK
;
A
#
# COMPACT_ATOMS: atom_id res chain seq x y z
N MET A 1 -42.96 -18.65 -32.16
CA MET A 1 -42.58 -17.73 -33.25
C MET A 1 -43.00 -16.35 -32.77
N THR A 2 -42.19 -15.33 -32.51
CA THR A 2 -40.87 -14.87 -32.97
C THR A 2 -40.44 -13.75 -31.98
N SER A 3 -39.34 -13.92 -31.24
CA SER A 3 -38.06 -13.18 -31.36
C SER A 3 -38.04 -11.66 -31.04
N LYS A 4 -37.39 -11.30 -29.91
CA LYS A 4 -36.43 -10.19 -29.57
C LYS A 4 -36.51 -8.82 -30.30
N PRO A 5 -35.85 -7.75 -29.78
CA PRO A 5 -35.62 -7.29 -28.38
C PRO A 5 -35.89 -5.76 -28.21
N LEU A 6 -36.02 -5.25 -26.97
CA LEU A 6 -35.90 -3.80 -26.70
C LEU A 6 -34.61 -3.50 -25.94
N SER A 7 -33.91 -2.51 -26.46
CA SER A 7 -32.56 -2.06 -26.15
C SER A 7 -32.50 -1.08 -24.97
N ALA A 8 -31.34 -1.12 -24.30
CA ALA A 8 -30.67 0.00 -23.60
C ALA A 8 -31.41 0.67 -22.43
N ASN A 9 -31.19 0.14 -21.22
CA ASN A 9 -31.37 0.90 -19.97
C ASN A 9 -30.32 2.00 -19.87
N ARG A 10 -30.79 3.26 -19.96
CA ARG A 10 -30.10 4.42 -19.38
C ARG A 10 -30.23 4.32 -17.86
N PHE A 11 -29.12 4.11 -17.15
CA PHE A 11 -29.08 4.33 -15.70
C PHE A 11 -28.74 5.80 -15.44
N LEU A 12 -29.69 6.52 -14.82
CA LEU A 12 -29.44 7.82 -14.20
C LEU A 12 -28.45 7.62 -13.05
N LEU A 13 -27.33 8.35 -13.08
CA LEU A 13 -26.55 8.61 -11.88
C LEU A 13 -27.26 9.69 -11.06
N LEU A 14 -27.64 9.36 -9.83
CA LEU A 14 -28.00 10.33 -8.79
C LEU A 14 -26.85 10.34 -7.77
N SER A 15 -26.22 11.51 -7.59
CA SER A 15 -25.16 11.74 -6.61
C SER A 15 -25.73 11.81 -5.19
N ALA A 16 -24.89 11.45 -4.21
CA ALA A 16 -25.25 11.25 -2.79
C ALA A 16 -25.74 12.52 -2.04
N SER A 17 -25.83 13.67 -2.69
CA SER A 17 -26.22 14.94 -2.06
C SER A 17 -27.74 15.14 -1.92
N ALA A 18 -28.57 14.24 -2.43
CA ALA A 18 -30.03 14.39 -2.43
C ALA A 18 -30.76 13.72 -1.23
N LEU A 19 -30.04 13.11 -0.28
CA LEU A 19 -30.66 12.35 0.82
C LEU A 19 -30.62 13.03 2.20
N ALA A 20 -30.35 14.34 2.25
CA ALA A 20 -30.31 15.13 3.48
C ALA A 20 -31.43 16.17 3.53
N LEU A 21 -32.69 15.77 3.26
CA LEU A 21 -33.84 16.64 3.51
C LEU A 21 -35.11 15.80 3.70
N LEU A 22 -35.29 15.19 4.87
CA LEU A 22 -36.57 14.83 5.48
C LEU A 22 -36.28 14.21 6.86
N GLY A 23 -36.46 15.02 7.90
CA GLY A 23 -36.24 14.62 9.28
C GLY A 23 -37.38 13.80 9.87
N GLY A 24 -37.04 13.01 10.90
CA GLY A 24 -37.93 12.65 12.00
C GLY A 24 -38.95 11.54 11.75
N ALA A 25 -38.58 10.29 12.04
CA ALA A 25 -39.47 9.29 12.65
C ALA A 25 -38.67 8.11 13.23
N THR A 26 -38.99 7.74 14.47
CA THR A 26 -38.56 6.52 15.15
C THR A 26 -39.55 5.37 14.91
N PHE A 27 -39.07 4.12 15.14
CA PHE A 27 -39.76 2.81 15.31
C PHE A 27 -39.84 1.85 14.09
N PRO A 28 -40.05 0.53 14.28
CA PRO A 28 -39.26 -0.47 15.03
C PRO A 28 -39.01 -1.77 14.19
N ALA A 29 -38.52 -2.83 14.85
CA ALA A 29 -38.03 -4.10 14.30
C ALA A 29 -38.96 -4.93 13.37
N HIS A 30 -38.29 -5.62 12.42
CA HIS A 30 -38.61 -6.90 11.76
C HIS A 30 -39.83 -7.03 10.82
N ALA A 31 -39.57 -7.23 9.51
CA ALA A 31 -40.20 -8.25 8.66
C ALA A 31 -39.39 -8.43 7.35
N GLN A 32 -39.02 -9.67 7.02
CA GLN A 32 -38.34 -10.05 5.79
C GLN A 32 -39.30 -10.05 4.58
N THR A 33 -38.84 -9.55 3.43
CA THR A 33 -39.16 -10.11 2.09
C THR A 33 -37.95 -9.94 1.16
N PRO A 34 -37.78 -10.81 0.13
CA PRO A 34 -36.50 -11.04 -0.53
C PRO A 34 -36.45 -10.40 -1.92
N THR A 35 -35.89 -9.19 -2.03
CA THR A 35 -35.48 -8.65 -3.33
C THR A 35 -34.33 -7.67 -3.17
N SER A 36 -33.20 -7.99 -3.81
CA SER A 36 -32.15 -7.05 -4.22
C SER A 36 -31.44 -6.31 -3.09
N ASN A 37 -30.57 -7.01 -2.36
CA ASN A 37 -29.59 -6.35 -1.49
C ASN A 37 -28.51 -5.69 -2.35
N VAL A 38 -28.76 -4.44 -2.74
CA VAL A 38 -27.71 -3.49 -3.12
C VAL A 38 -27.03 -3.07 -1.82
N TYR A 39 -25.98 -3.80 -1.43
CA TYR A 39 -25.11 -3.35 -0.35
C TYR A 39 -24.32 -2.13 -0.84
N ALA A 40 -24.33 -1.04 -0.05
CA ALA A 40 -23.50 0.12 -0.33
C ALA A 40 -22.02 -0.31 -0.38
N PHE A 41 -21.35 0.00 -1.49
CA PHE A 41 -20.02 -0.46 -1.86
C PHE A 41 -18.88 -0.06 -0.91
N THR A 42 -19.16 0.81 0.07
CA THR A 42 -18.19 1.29 1.08
C THR A 42 -17.90 0.28 2.20
N ASP A 43 -18.76 -0.71 2.43
CA ASP A 43 -18.66 -1.63 3.57
C ASP A 43 -17.98 -2.98 3.20
N LEU A 44 -17.87 -3.29 1.91
CA LEU A 44 -17.31 -4.58 1.46
C LEU A 44 -15.79 -4.68 1.64
N HIS A 45 -15.09 -3.54 1.64
CA HIS A 45 -13.63 -3.47 1.80
C HIS A 45 -13.21 -3.71 3.26
N ALA A 46 -13.96 -3.14 4.21
CA ALA A 46 -13.79 -3.40 5.64
C ALA A 46 -14.24 -4.82 6.00
N GLN A 47 -15.29 -5.35 5.38
CA GLN A 47 -15.76 -6.71 5.61
C GLN A 47 -14.87 -7.80 4.96
N ALA A 48 -14.21 -7.52 3.82
CA ALA A 48 -13.19 -8.41 3.26
C ALA A 48 -11.97 -8.53 4.19
N VAL A 49 -11.66 -7.45 4.91
CA VAL A 49 -10.59 -7.36 5.91
C VAL A 49 -11.02 -7.96 7.26
N ALA A 50 -12.27 -7.74 7.69
CA ALA A 50 -12.81 -8.21 8.98
C ALA A 50 -13.33 -9.66 8.94
N ALA A 51 -13.73 -10.19 7.79
CA ALA A 51 -14.01 -11.63 7.64
C ALA A 51 -12.74 -12.50 7.74
N ASN A 52 -11.56 -11.85 7.72
CA ASN A 52 -10.24 -12.48 7.72
C ASN A 52 -9.62 -12.61 9.13
N SER A 53 -10.17 -11.94 10.15
CA SER A 53 -9.57 -11.83 11.49
C SER A 53 -10.11 -12.81 12.54
N SER A 54 -11.15 -13.58 12.24
CA SER A 54 -11.69 -14.60 13.16
C SER A 54 -10.90 -15.92 13.17
N LEU A 55 -9.82 -16.03 12.39
CA LEU A 55 -9.03 -17.24 12.21
C LEU A 55 -7.69 -17.14 12.95
N GLY A 56 -7.77 -17.36 14.25
CA GLY A 56 -6.61 -17.54 15.10
C GLY A 56 -5.66 -18.62 14.56
N ASN A 57 -4.42 -18.21 14.37
CA ASN A 57 -3.22 -19.02 14.17
C ASN A 57 -3.01 -19.68 12.79
N SER A 58 -1.83 -19.39 12.23
CA SER A 58 -1.13 -20.06 11.12
C SER A 58 -1.51 -19.73 9.67
N GLN A 59 -0.53 -19.06 9.03
CA GLN A 59 -0.16 -19.06 7.61
C GLN A 59 -1.26 -18.83 6.58
N GLY A 60 -1.26 -17.61 6.06
CA GLY A 60 -1.29 -17.40 4.62
C GLY A 60 -2.53 -16.72 4.08
N ASP A 61 -2.36 -15.42 3.90
CA ASP A 61 -3.11 -14.57 3.00
C ASP A 61 -2.04 -13.82 2.18
N GLY A 62 -2.11 -13.89 0.86
CA GLY A 62 -1.13 -13.25 -0.01
C GLY A 62 -1.76 -12.17 -0.86
N ILE A 63 -0.95 -11.13 -1.10
CA ILE A 63 -1.27 -10.01 -1.96
C ILE A 63 -0.11 -9.84 -2.92
N SER A 64 -0.41 -9.60 -4.19
CA SER A 64 0.58 -9.28 -5.21
C SER A 64 -0.04 -8.44 -6.30
N GLY A 65 0.51 -7.25 -6.50
CA GLY A 65 -0.02 -6.26 -7.43
C GLY A 65 -1.47 -5.93 -7.09
N ASP A 66 -2.33 -6.08 -8.08
CA ASP A 66 -3.74 -5.69 -7.98
C ASP A 66 -4.65 -6.74 -7.34
N PHE A 67 -4.11 -7.79 -6.74
CA PHE A 67 -4.90 -8.93 -6.28
C PHE A 67 -4.60 -9.35 -4.84
N ALA A 68 -5.64 -9.79 -4.14
CA ALA A 68 -5.57 -10.34 -2.78
C ALA A 68 -6.38 -11.63 -2.65
N VAL A 69 -5.98 -12.52 -1.73
CA VAL A 69 -6.75 -13.73 -1.36
C VAL A 69 -6.96 -13.86 0.14
N GLY A 70 -8.00 -14.60 0.51
CA GLY A 70 -8.36 -14.89 1.89
C GLY A 70 -9.46 -15.96 1.97
N ALA A 71 -9.72 -16.44 3.18
CA ALA A 71 -10.77 -17.42 3.47
C ALA A 71 -11.98 -16.72 4.11
N GLY A 72 -13.13 -16.70 3.42
CA GLY A 72 -14.34 -16.09 3.97
C GLY A 72 -15.08 -17.03 4.92
N GLN A 73 -15.20 -16.65 6.20
CA GLN A 73 -16.18 -17.23 7.13
C GLN A 73 -17.55 -16.53 7.06
N ASN A 74 -17.60 -15.26 6.64
CA ASN A 74 -18.80 -14.42 6.75
C ASN A 74 -19.70 -14.36 5.50
N LEU A 75 -19.45 -15.15 4.44
CA LEU A 75 -20.45 -15.33 3.38
C LEU A 75 -21.49 -16.40 3.78
N SER A 76 -22.14 -16.18 4.92
CA SER A 76 -23.23 -17.01 5.42
C SER A 76 -24.51 -16.68 4.64
N LEU A 77 -24.78 -17.45 3.59
CA LEU A 77 -26.17 -17.81 3.30
C LEU A 77 -26.56 -18.83 4.37
N ALA A 78 -27.52 -18.47 5.22
CA ALA A 78 -27.97 -19.22 6.39
C ALA A 78 -27.87 -20.76 6.20
N GLY A 79 -27.09 -21.45 7.04
CA GLY A 79 -27.06 -22.92 7.03
C GLY A 79 -25.78 -23.67 7.45
N GLY A 80 -24.72 -23.01 7.93
CA GLY A 80 -23.54 -23.72 8.48
C GLY A 80 -22.68 -24.45 7.43
N VAL A 81 -22.20 -23.72 6.39
CA VAL A 81 -21.50 -24.27 5.20
C VAL A 81 -20.08 -23.62 5.09
N PRO A 82 -19.12 -24.22 4.34
CA PRO A 82 -17.66 -24.29 4.58
C PRO A 82 -16.86 -23.02 4.28
N PHE A 83 -15.57 -23.02 4.68
CA PHE A 83 -14.56 -22.05 4.25
C PHE A 83 -14.50 -21.94 2.72
N ARG A 84 -14.73 -20.74 2.20
CA ARG A 84 -14.67 -20.45 0.76
C ARG A 84 -13.48 -19.54 0.47
N ALA A 85 -12.64 -20.00 -0.45
CA ALA A 85 -11.56 -19.18 -0.98
C ALA A 85 -12.14 -18.12 -1.92
N VAL A 86 -11.67 -16.89 -1.77
CA VAL A 86 -12.06 -15.75 -2.62
C VAL A 86 -10.79 -15.04 -3.10
N ARG A 87 -10.82 -14.57 -4.34
CA ARG A 87 -9.79 -13.71 -4.93
C ARG A 87 -10.41 -12.36 -5.23
N TRP A 88 -9.83 -11.30 -4.68
CA TRP A 88 -10.23 -9.93 -4.95
C TRP A 88 -9.30 -9.28 -5.96
N ASN A 89 -9.88 -8.55 -6.90
CA ASN A 89 -9.16 -7.60 -7.74
C ASN A 89 -9.34 -6.21 -7.12
N LEU A 90 -8.25 -5.67 -6.57
CA LEU A 90 -8.18 -4.44 -5.81
C LEU A 90 -8.40 -3.20 -6.68
N LEU A 91 -8.02 -3.23 -7.96
CA LEU A 91 -8.25 -2.12 -8.90
C LEU A 91 -9.72 -1.98 -9.29
N THR A 92 -10.39 -3.09 -9.50
CA THR A 92 -11.78 -3.12 -9.99
C THR A 92 -12.80 -3.26 -8.87
N GLY A 93 -12.36 -3.59 -7.64
CA GLY A 93 -13.23 -3.91 -6.51
C GLY A 93 -14.04 -5.19 -6.69
N THR A 94 -13.67 -6.05 -7.65
CA THR A 94 -14.42 -7.28 -7.95
C THR A 94 -13.90 -8.45 -7.13
N ALA A 95 -14.80 -9.34 -6.70
CA ALA A 95 -14.46 -10.55 -5.97
C ALA A 95 -14.87 -11.79 -6.77
N THR A 96 -13.93 -12.73 -6.90
CA THR A 96 -14.14 -14.01 -7.58
C THR A 96 -14.19 -15.13 -6.55
N ASN A 97 -15.29 -15.87 -6.53
CA ASN A 97 -15.42 -17.07 -5.71
C ASN A 97 -14.60 -18.20 -6.33
N LEU A 98 -13.46 -18.52 -5.72
CA LEU A 98 -12.55 -19.56 -6.18
C LEU A 98 -13.10 -20.97 -5.93
N HIS A 99 -14.00 -21.12 -4.96
CA HIS A 99 -14.65 -22.39 -4.66
C HIS A 99 -15.52 -22.88 -5.82
N SER A 100 -16.29 -21.99 -6.45
CA SER A 100 -17.10 -22.35 -7.63
C SER A 100 -16.25 -22.77 -8.84
N GLN A 101 -15.01 -22.28 -8.93
CA GLN A 101 -14.09 -22.66 -10.01
C GLN A 101 -13.59 -24.10 -9.86
N ILE A 102 -13.45 -24.59 -8.62
CA ILE A 102 -13.11 -26.01 -8.36
C ILE A 102 -14.23 -26.93 -8.87
N ALA A 103 -15.49 -26.58 -8.58
CA ALA A 103 -16.62 -27.37 -9.06
C ALA A 103 -16.71 -27.35 -10.60
N ALA A 104 -16.47 -26.20 -11.23
CA ALA A 104 -16.51 -26.04 -12.67
C ALA A 104 -15.36 -26.75 -13.41
N SER A 105 -14.21 -26.96 -12.75
CA SER A 105 -13.05 -27.64 -13.36
C SER A 105 -13.17 -29.16 -13.40
N GLY A 106 -14.18 -29.75 -12.75
CA GLY A 106 -14.36 -31.20 -12.67
C GLY A 106 -13.35 -31.90 -11.75
N ILE A 107 -12.58 -31.16 -10.95
CA ILE A 107 -11.65 -31.72 -9.96
C ILE A 107 -12.48 -32.32 -8.81
N SER A 108 -12.45 -33.65 -8.68
CA SER A 108 -13.11 -34.36 -7.58
C SER A 108 -12.20 -34.41 -6.35
N ILE A 109 -12.54 -33.62 -5.33
CA ILE A 109 -11.82 -33.58 -4.04
C ILE A 109 -12.49 -34.49 -2.99
N GLY A 110 -13.69 -35.00 -3.27
CA GLY A 110 -14.44 -35.92 -2.40
C GLY A 110 -15.29 -35.21 -1.33
N GLY A 111 -16.55 -35.63 -1.19
CA GLY A 111 -17.49 -35.07 -0.22
C GLY A 111 -17.77 -33.56 -0.38
N THR A 112 -18.25 -32.93 0.69
CA THR A 112 -18.35 -31.47 0.78
C THR A 112 -16.95 -30.89 0.96
N VAL A 113 -16.58 -29.89 0.17
CA VAL A 113 -15.20 -29.38 0.10
C VAL A 113 -15.04 -28.09 0.92
N SER A 114 -13.92 -27.94 1.59
CA SER A 114 -13.39 -26.69 2.14
C SER A 114 -12.19 -26.25 1.30
N SER A 115 -12.03 -24.95 1.09
CA SER A 115 -10.96 -24.41 0.24
C SER A 115 -10.35 -23.15 0.87
N ARG A 116 -9.03 -23.02 0.78
CA ARG A 116 -8.27 -21.84 1.21
C ARG A 116 -7.31 -21.41 0.11
N ALA A 117 -7.34 -20.12 -0.23
CA ALA A 117 -6.31 -19.49 -1.04
C ALA A 117 -5.34 -18.75 -0.12
N VAL A 118 -4.05 -18.84 -0.43
CA VAL A 118 -2.95 -18.58 0.50
C VAL A 118 -1.97 -17.56 -0.07
N ALA A 119 -1.78 -17.55 -1.40
CA ALA A 119 -0.94 -16.57 -2.06
C ALA A 119 -1.46 -16.18 -3.44
N THR A 120 -1.11 -14.99 -3.91
CA THR A 120 -1.38 -14.49 -5.27
C THR A 120 -0.11 -14.03 -5.96
N SER A 121 -0.08 -14.13 -7.28
CA SER A 121 0.93 -13.50 -8.15
C SER A 121 0.39 -13.39 -9.57
N ASN A 122 0.57 -12.23 -10.21
CA ASN A 122 0.18 -11.98 -11.60
C ASN A 122 -1.25 -12.42 -11.95
N GLY A 123 -2.21 -12.09 -11.07
CA GLY A 123 -3.62 -12.47 -11.23
C GLY A 123 -3.95 -13.94 -10.93
N ALA A 124 -2.96 -14.82 -10.75
CA ALA A 124 -3.15 -16.20 -10.28
C ALA A 124 -3.17 -16.27 -8.75
N ALA A 125 -3.71 -17.37 -8.22
CA ALA A 125 -3.73 -17.69 -6.79
C ALA A 125 -3.35 -19.15 -6.55
N VAL A 126 -2.70 -19.44 -5.43
CA VAL A 126 -2.44 -20.82 -4.97
C VAL A 126 -2.98 -21.06 -3.58
N GLY A 127 -3.24 -22.33 -3.29
CA GLY A 127 -3.69 -22.76 -1.99
C GLY A 127 -4.01 -24.24 -1.96
N TYR A 128 -5.01 -24.62 -1.18
CA TYR A 128 -5.39 -26.00 -1.00
C TYR A 128 -6.88 -26.16 -0.73
N ALA A 129 -7.37 -27.36 -0.97
CA ALA A 129 -8.73 -27.77 -0.64
C ALA A 129 -8.76 -29.18 -0.07
N ASN A 130 -9.73 -29.45 0.79
CA ASN A 130 -9.90 -30.71 1.49
C ASN A 130 -11.39 -31.08 1.63
N PRO A 131 -11.73 -32.38 1.68
CA PRO A 131 -13.04 -32.81 2.18
C PRO A 131 -13.28 -32.28 3.59
N LEU A 132 -14.50 -31.87 3.90
CA LEU A 132 -14.91 -31.50 5.26
C LEU A 132 -14.65 -32.66 6.22
N GLY A 133 -13.95 -32.37 7.32
CA GLY A 133 -13.56 -33.36 8.33
C GLY A 133 -12.34 -34.21 7.94
N SER A 134 -11.73 -33.99 6.77
CA SER A 134 -10.48 -34.65 6.36
C SER A 134 -9.27 -33.74 6.58
N SER A 135 -8.15 -34.34 7.00
CA SER A 135 -6.83 -33.71 7.02
C SER A 135 -6.10 -33.80 5.69
N GLN A 136 -6.66 -34.50 4.70
CA GLN A 136 -6.04 -34.65 3.38
C GLN A 136 -6.27 -33.41 2.53
N GLU A 137 -5.17 -32.82 2.07
CA GLU A 137 -5.20 -31.57 1.32
C GLU A 137 -4.70 -31.78 -0.11
N THR A 138 -5.44 -31.19 -1.03
CA THR A 138 -5.09 -31.13 -2.44
C THR A 138 -4.61 -29.73 -2.76
N ALA A 139 -3.36 -29.62 -3.22
CA ALA A 139 -2.79 -28.35 -3.67
C ALA A 139 -3.44 -27.91 -4.99
N LEU A 140 -3.85 -26.64 -5.05
CA LEU A 140 -4.55 -26.06 -6.18
C LEU A 140 -3.86 -24.78 -6.66
N LEU A 141 -3.91 -24.58 -7.97
CA LEU A 141 -3.58 -23.33 -8.64
C LEU A 141 -4.83 -22.81 -9.36
N TRP A 142 -5.28 -21.62 -8.97
CA TRP A 142 -6.29 -20.85 -9.70
C TRP A 142 -5.57 -19.89 -10.64
N ASN A 143 -5.64 -20.16 -11.94
CA ASN A 143 -4.96 -19.39 -12.97
C ASN A 143 -5.59 -17.99 -13.14
N ALA A 144 -4.87 -17.09 -13.80
CA ALA A 144 -5.36 -15.74 -14.11
C ALA A 144 -6.60 -15.77 -15.03
N ASP A 145 -6.72 -16.79 -15.88
CA ASP A 145 -7.85 -17.02 -16.79
C ASP A 145 -9.07 -17.68 -16.12
N ASN A 146 -9.07 -17.80 -14.78
CA ASN A 146 -10.13 -18.44 -13.97
C ASN A 146 -10.22 -19.97 -14.11
N THR A 147 -9.27 -20.63 -14.77
CA THR A 147 -9.17 -22.09 -14.74
C THR A 147 -8.48 -22.58 -13.46
N VAL A 148 -8.70 -23.84 -13.10
CA VAL A 148 -8.09 -24.46 -11.90
C VAL A 148 -7.24 -25.65 -12.30
N THR A 149 -5.98 -25.64 -11.88
CA THR A 149 -5.03 -26.73 -12.06
C THR A 149 -4.88 -27.51 -10.75
N ASN A 150 -5.03 -28.83 -10.83
CA ASN A 150 -4.68 -29.73 -9.73
C ASN A 150 -3.15 -29.91 -9.69
N LEU A 151 -2.49 -29.39 -8.66
CA LEU A 151 -1.04 -29.53 -8.53
C LEU A 151 -0.62 -30.93 -8.10
N GLN A 152 -1.54 -31.74 -7.59
CA GLN A 152 -1.30 -33.15 -7.26
C GLN A 152 -1.07 -33.99 -8.53
N SER A 153 -1.79 -33.71 -9.63
CA SER A 153 -1.52 -34.42 -10.89
C SER A 153 -0.12 -34.11 -11.43
N VAL A 154 0.37 -32.89 -11.24
CA VAL A 154 1.73 -32.48 -11.62
C VAL A 154 2.80 -33.25 -10.84
N LEU A 155 2.55 -33.53 -9.55
CA LEU A 155 3.43 -34.36 -8.74
C LEU A 155 3.51 -35.79 -9.31
N THR A 156 2.35 -36.39 -9.57
CA THR A 156 2.27 -37.77 -10.06
C THR A 156 2.96 -37.95 -11.41
N SER A 157 2.77 -37.02 -12.36
CA SER A 157 3.42 -37.07 -13.67
C SER A 157 4.93 -36.84 -13.58
N SER A 158 5.40 -36.11 -12.56
CA SER A 158 6.82 -35.85 -12.30
C SER A 158 7.49 -36.94 -11.45
N GLY A 159 6.80 -38.04 -11.14
CA GLY A 159 7.31 -39.13 -10.32
C GLY A 159 7.46 -38.78 -8.83
N VAL A 160 6.92 -37.65 -8.38
CA VAL A 160 6.93 -37.24 -6.98
C VAL A 160 5.72 -37.85 -6.28
N GLN A 161 5.94 -38.91 -5.50
CA GLN A 161 4.88 -39.63 -4.78
C GLN A 161 4.50 -38.90 -3.50
N ARG A 162 3.29 -38.34 -3.44
CA ARG A 162 2.71 -37.71 -2.24
C ARG A 162 1.21 -37.91 -2.21
N ASN A 163 0.66 -38.05 -1.02
CA ASN A 163 -0.77 -38.28 -0.85
C ASN A 163 -1.51 -37.03 -0.37
N ASP A 164 -0.80 -36.13 0.34
CA ASP A 164 -1.32 -34.82 0.75
C ASP A 164 -0.31 -33.75 0.35
N SER A 165 -0.78 -32.59 -0.12
CA SER A 165 0.08 -31.47 -0.47
C SER A 165 -0.63 -30.13 -0.31
N ARG A 166 0.11 -29.14 0.20
CA ARG A 166 -0.28 -27.72 0.24
C ARG A 166 0.61 -26.94 -0.71
N ALA A 167 0.01 -26.01 -1.44
CA ALA A 167 0.73 -24.89 -2.04
C ALA A 167 0.53 -23.65 -1.15
N VAL A 168 1.62 -22.94 -0.86
CA VAL A 168 1.61 -21.82 0.10
C VAL A 168 2.20 -20.52 -0.46
N ALA A 169 2.99 -20.60 -1.53
CA ALA A 169 3.48 -19.42 -2.24
C ALA A 169 3.54 -19.65 -3.76
N ILE A 170 3.48 -18.55 -4.51
CA ILE A 170 3.58 -18.50 -5.96
C ILE A 170 4.26 -17.20 -6.40
N ALA A 171 5.21 -17.30 -7.33
CA ALA A 171 5.82 -16.18 -8.03
C ALA A 171 6.50 -16.67 -9.32
N ASP A 172 6.54 -15.84 -10.35
CA ASP A 172 7.33 -16.07 -11.57
C ASP A 172 7.14 -17.45 -12.23
N GLY A 173 5.90 -17.97 -12.20
CA GLY A 173 5.59 -19.28 -12.76
C GLY A 173 6.05 -20.47 -11.90
N PHE A 174 6.45 -20.23 -10.65
CA PHE A 174 6.77 -21.27 -9.67
C PHE A 174 5.82 -21.21 -8.49
N SER A 175 5.46 -22.38 -7.95
CA SER A 175 4.78 -22.50 -6.67
C SER A 175 5.56 -23.41 -5.73
N VAL A 176 5.45 -23.16 -4.43
CA VAL A 176 6.09 -23.98 -3.39
C VAL A 176 5.13 -24.34 -2.27
N GLY A 177 5.47 -25.40 -1.56
CA GLY A 177 4.79 -25.82 -0.35
C GLY A 177 5.24 -27.21 0.08
N SER A 178 4.43 -27.87 0.91
CA SER A 178 4.81 -29.14 1.52
C SER A 178 3.63 -30.06 1.77
N GLY A 179 3.93 -31.31 2.11
CA GLY A 179 2.92 -32.35 2.25
C GLY A 179 3.47 -33.67 2.81
N THR A 180 2.56 -34.56 3.16
CA THR A 180 2.82 -35.89 3.74
C THR A 180 2.71 -36.99 2.69
N VAL A 181 3.52 -38.04 2.86
CA VAL A 181 3.38 -39.30 2.12
C VAL A 181 2.56 -40.24 3.01
N SER A 182 1.36 -40.63 2.59
CA SER A 182 0.49 -41.52 3.39
C SER A 182 0.96 -42.98 3.25
N LEU A 183 1.36 -43.60 4.36
CA LEU A 183 0.63 -44.69 5.03
C LEU A 183 1.42 -45.11 6.27
N SER A 184 0.75 -45.14 7.42
CA SER A 184 1.28 -45.33 8.79
C SER A 184 2.03 -44.13 9.38
N SER A 185 1.62 -43.73 10.58
CA SER A 185 2.16 -42.65 11.40
C SER A 185 3.69 -42.69 11.48
N GLY A 186 4.38 -41.67 10.95
CA GLY A 186 5.83 -41.53 11.08
C GLY A 186 6.59 -40.89 9.91
N VAL A 187 5.93 -40.48 8.82
CA VAL A 187 6.64 -39.92 7.65
C VAL A 187 6.81 -38.39 7.75
N PRO A 188 8.03 -37.85 7.59
CA PRO A 188 8.27 -36.42 7.66
C PRO A 188 7.67 -35.64 6.49
N ARG A 189 7.20 -34.42 6.77
CA ARG A 189 6.82 -33.41 5.76
C ARG A 189 8.00 -33.16 4.84
N ARG A 190 7.75 -33.12 3.53
CA ARG A 190 8.76 -32.79 2.52
C ARG A 190 8.35 -31.55 1.75
N ALA A 191 9.28 -30.76 1.25
CA ALA A 191 8.98 -29.57 0.47
C ALA A 191 8.97 -29.90 -1.04
N VAL A 192 8.14 -29.19 -1.81
CA VAL A 192 8.07 -29.27 -3.28
C VAL A 192 8.18 -27.89 -3.86
N ARG A 193 8.79 -27.82 -5.04
CA ARG A 193 8.61 -26.73 -5.99
C ARG A 193 7.94 -27.24 -7.26
N TRP A 194 6.80 -26.66 -7.59
CA TRP A 194 6.11 -26.83 -8.86
C TRP A 194 6.58 -25.76 -9.84
N ASN A 195 7.01 -26.15 -11.02
CA ASN A 195 7.23 -25.28 -12.16
C ASN A 195 5.97 -25.32 -13.03
N LEU A 196 5.25 -24.20 -13.04
CA LEU A 196 3.95 -24.07 -13.67
C LEU A 196 4.07 -23.90 -15.18
N THR A 197 5.19 -23.33 -15.65
CA THR A 197 5.45 -23.10 -17.08
C THR A 197 5.60 -24.40 -17.85
N ASN A 198 6.24 -25.41 -17.27
CA ASN A 198 6.46 -26.70 -17.91
C ASN A 198 5.68 -27.86 -17.26
N SER A 199 4.81 -27.56 -16.28
CA SER A 199 4.03 -28.56 -15.53
C SER A 199 4.90 -29.68 -14.95
N THR A 200 6.01 -29.32 -14.31
CA THR A 200 6.88 -30.26 -13.59
C THR A 200 6.94 -29.94 -12.11
N ALA A 201 7.33 -30.91 -11.30
CA ALA A 201 7.57 -30.70 -9.88
C ALA A 201 8.86 -31.40 -9.43
N VAL A 202 9.54 -30.77 -8.48
CA VAL A 202 10.75 -31.32 -7.86
C VAL A 202 10.60 -31.41 -6.36
N SER A 203 11.06 -32.53 -5.80
CA SER A 203 11.20 -32.69 -4.35
C SER A 203 12.40 -31.86 -3.89
N LEU A 204 12.13 -30.81 -3.12
CA LEU A 204 13.18 -29.96 -2.55
C LEU A 204 13.97 -30.70 -1.47
N HIS A 205 13.32 -31.61 -0.74
CA HIS A 205 13.96 -32.45 0.28
C HIS A 205 15.12 -33.29 -0.28
N THR A 206 14.93 -33.86 -1.47
CA THR A 206 15.98 -34.67 -2.13
C THR A 206 17.14 -33.82 -2.62
N GLN A 207 16.90 -32.55 -2.96
CA GLN A 207 17.98 -31.61 -3.32
C GLN A 207 18.86 -31.28 -2.10
N ILE A 208 18.29 -31.24 -0.89
CA ILE A 208 19.06 -31.04 0.36
C ILE A 208 20.08 -32.16 0.52
N ALA A 209 19.61 -33.41 0.44
CA ALA A 209 20.46 -34.60 0.55
C ALA A 209 21.56 -34.63 -0.54
N ALA A 210 21.21 -34.28 -1.79
CA ALA A 210 22.16 -34.19 -2.89
C ALA A 210 23.22 -33.08 -2.71
N SER A 211 22.93 -32.06 -1.90
CA SER A 211 23.84 -30.94 -1.62
C SER A 211 24.82 -31.23 -0.47
N GLY A 212 24.79 -32.44 0.10
CA GLY A 212 25.65 -32.82 1.23
C GLY A 212 25.22 -32.23 2.58
N ILE A 213 24.09 -31.53 2.64
CA ILE A 213 23.51 -31.03 3.89
C ILE A 213 22.85 -32.21 4.60
N THR A 214 23.41 -32.59 5.76
CA THR A 214 22.87 -33.67 6.57
C THR A 214 21.76 -33.12 7.46
N LEU A 215 20.55 -33.63 7.29
CA LEU A 215 19.45 -33.42 8.23
C LEU A 215 19.39 -34.64 9.16
N GLY A 216 19.05 -34.44 10.44
CA GLY A 216 18.92 -35.53 11.41
C GLY A 216 17.90 -36.61 10.99
N SER A 217 17.91 -37.77 11.66
CA SER A 217 16.96 -38.85 11.38
C SER A 217 15.51 -38.39 11.59
N GLY A 218 14.64 -38.58 10.59
CA GLY A 218 13.25 -38.12 10.65
C GLY A 218 13.04 -36.65 10.29
N ALA A 219 14.06 -35.98 9.72
CA ALA A 219 13.98 -34.57 9.38
C ALA A 219 12.86 -34.23 8.40
N VAL A 220 12.24 -33.08 8.64
CA VAL A 220 11.26 -32.47 7.75
C VAL A 220 11.94 -31.44 6.85
N SER A 221 11.25 -31.06 5.79
CA SER A 221 11.57 -29.84 5.04
C SER A 221 10.28 -29.14 4.65
N ASP A 222 10.24 -27.83 4.83
CA ASP A 222 9.13 -26.97 4.46
C ASP A 222 9.65 -25.79 3.63
N ALA A 223 8.84 -25.34 2.68
CA ALA A 223 9.12 -24.18 1.83
C ALA A 223 7.99 -23.17 1.97
N PHE A 224 8.36 -21.89 2.10
CA PHE A 224 7.43 -20.81 2.45
C PHE A 224 7.37 -19.70 1.41
N GLY A 225 8.50 -19.34 0.80
CA GLY A 225 8.60 -18.24 -0.14
C GLY A 225 9.20 -18.65 -1.47
N THR A 226 8.84 -17.94 -2.54
CA THR A 226 9.46 -18.09 -3.85
C THR A 226 9.57 -16.73 -4.56
N ALA A 227 10.68 -16.51 -5.25
CA ALA A 227 10.95 -15.32 -6.06
C ALA A 227 12.06 -15.62 -7.07
N ASN A 228 11.92 -15.15 -8.31
CA ASN A 228 12.91 -15.30 -9.39
C ASN A 228 13.38 -16.75 -9.57
N GLY A 229 12.46 -17.72 -9.53
CA GLY A 229 12.77 -19.15 -9.62
C GLY A 229 13.53 -19.74 -8.42
N ARG A 230 13.80 -18.95 -7.38
CA ARG A 230 14.36 -19.40 -6.09
C ARG A 230 13.25 -19.68 -5.09
N SER A 231 13.59 -20.43 -4.05
CA SER A 231 12.68 -20.74 -2.95
C SER A 231 13.39 -20.76 -1.61
N VAL A 232 12.69 -20.38 -0.55
CA VAL A 232 13.24 -20.40 0.82
C VAL A 232 12.35 -21.17 1.78
N GLY A 233 12.97 -21.65 2.85
CA GLY A 233 12.30 -22.43 3.87
C GLY A 233 13.30 -22.96 4.89
N TYR A 234 13.04 -24.18 5.38
CA TYR A 234 13.97 -24.87 6.26
C TYR A 234 13.98 -26.38 6.03
N GLY A 235 15.03 -27.02 6.54
CA GLY A 235 15.10 -28.46 6.74
C GLY A 235 15.68 -28.78 8.11
N GLY A 236 15.17 -29.82 8.77
CA GLY A 236 15.64 -30.24 10.10
C GLY A 236 14.49 -30.68 11.00
N ASP A 237 14.70 -30.53 12.31
CA ASP A 237 13.67 -30.67 13.35
C ASP A 237 13.50 -29.34 14.10
N LEU A 238 12.47 -29.23 14.95
CA LEU A 238 12.19 -28.00 15.70
C LEU A 238 13.37 -27.51 16.58
N ALA A 239 14.35 -28.37 16.89
CA ALA A 239 15.53 -28.01 17.67
C ALA A 239 16.73 -27.59 16.80
N GLN A 240 16.85 -28.08 15.57
CA GLN A 240 17.98 -27.86 14.65
C GLN A 240 17.55 -27.44 13.24
N ASN A 241 16.48 -26.67 13.11
CA ASN A 241 16.05 -26.18 11.80
C ASN A 241 17.18 -25.39 11.14
N LEU A 242 17.53 -25.73 9.90
CA LEU A 242 18.48 -25.00 9.08
C LEU A 242 17.69 -24.18 8.08
N ALA A 243 17.91 -22.86 8.03
CA ALA A 243 17.35 -22.02 6.99
C ALA A 243 18.01 -22.40 5.66
N LEU A 244 17.19 -22.63 4.63
CA LEU A 244 17.66 -23.10 3.32
C LEU A 244 17.18 -22.18 2.20
N LEU A 245 18.04 -22.02 1.20
CA LEU A 245 17.73 -21.41 -0.08
C LEU A 245 17.90 -22.46 -1.18
N TRP A 246 16.82 -22.78 -1.88
CA TRP A 246 16.86 -23.56 -3.12
C TRP A 246 16.99 -22.61 -4.30
N ASN A 247 18.11 -22.68 -4.99
CA ASN A 247 18.43 -21.81 -6.11
C ASN A 247 17.67 -22.19 -7.37
N ALA A 248 17.65 -21.29 -8.35
CA ALA A 248 17.02 -21.53 -9.65
C ALA A 248 17.69 -22.68 -10.43
N ASN A 249 18.99 -22.89 -10.22
CA ASN A 249 19.77 -24.00 -10.78
C ASN A 249 19.65 -25.31 -9.99
N ASN A 250 18.70 -25.42 -9.06
CA ASN A 250 18.46 -26.59 -8.21
C ASN A 250 19.55 -26.92 -7.16
N THR A 251 20.53 -26.03 -6.94
CA THR A 251 21.46 -26.19 -5.79
C THR A 251 20.83 -25.68 -4.50
N VAL A 252 21.32 -26.15 -3.35
CA VAL A 252 20.85 -25.72 -2.03
C VAL A 252 21.95 -24.98 -1.30
N THR A 253 21.65 -23.77 -0.82
CA THR A 253 22.51 -22.99 0.06
C THR A 253 22.00 -23.11 1.51
N ASN A 254 22.91 -23.41 2.44
CA ASN A 254 22.61 -23.37 3.86
C ASN A 254 22.75 -21.91 4.37
N LEU A 255 21.62 -21.25 4.60
CA LEU A 255 21.61 -19.88 5.11
C LEU A 255 21.97 -19.83 6.60
N HIS A 256 21.80 -20.93 7.34
CA HIS A 256 22.18 -20.99 8.75
C HIS A 256 23.68 -20.80 8.96
N THR A 257 24.52 -21.36 8.07
CA THR A 257 25.99 -21.19 8.19
C THR A 257 26.45 -19.75 7.96
N GLN A 258 25.68 -18.94 7.23
CA GLN A 258 25.97 -17.51 7.06
C GLN A 258 25.81 -16.73 8.38
N LEU A 259 24.94 -17.19 9.29
CA LEU A 259 24.76 -16.60 10.62
C LEU A 259 26.03 -16.75 11.48
N ALA A 260 26.60 -17.96 11.48
CA ALA A 260 27.85 -18.24 12.18
C ALA A 260 29.00 -17.37 11.66
N GLY A 261 29.09 -17.18 10.34
CA GLY A 261 30.06 -16.27 9.71
C GLY A 261 29.83 -14.79 10.03
N SER A 262 28.63 -14.41 10.45
CA SER A 262 28.24 -13.05 10.83
C SER A 262 28.32 -12.79 12.35
N GLY A 263 28.88 -13.73 13.13
CA GLY A 263 28.99 -13.62 14.59
C GLY A 263 27.69 -13.86 15.35
N ILE A 264 26.66 -14.44 14.70
CA ILE A 264 25.36 -14.74 15.31
C ILE A 264 25.33 -16.24 15.67
N THR A 265 25.25 -16.55 16.97
CA THR A 265 25.14 -17.93 17.46
C THR A 265 23.69 -18.28 17.79
N LEU A 266 23.15 -19.28 17.10
CA LEU A 266 21.77 -19.75 17.21
C LEU A 266 21.74 -21.28 17.11
N ASP A 267 20.78 -21.90 17.79
CA ASP A 267 20.57 -23.35 17.75
C ASP A 267 19.86 -23.79 16.45
N GLY A 268 19.12 -22.88 15.84
CA GLY A 268 18.46 -23.10 14.56
C GLY A 268 17.96 -21.81 13.91
N SER A 269 17.46 -21.91 12.70
CA SER A 269 16.93 -20.81 11.90
C SER A 269 15.91 -21.27 10.86
N VAL A 270 15.02 -20.36 10.47
CA VAL A 270 14.01 -20.55 9.43
C VAL A 270 14.04 -19.33 8.52
N ALA A 271 14.06 -19.54 7.20
CA ALA A 271 13.80 -18.49 6.22
C ALA A 271 12.32 -18.56 5.80
N SER A 272 11.59 -17.46 5.97
CA SER A 272 10.14 -17.37 5.77
C SER A 272 9.75 -16.73 4.44
N ALA A 273 10.52 -15.76 3.96
CA ALA A 273 10.24 -15.03 2.73
C ALA A 273 11.52 -14.64 1.98
N ILE A 274 11.36 -14.42 0.67
CA ILE A 274 12.43 -14.00 -0.24
C ILE A 274 11.87 -13.01 -1.25
N ALA A 275 12.63 -11.96 -1.53
CA ALA A 275 12.39 -11.04 -2.63
C ALA A 275 13.74 -10.54 -3.15
N ASN A 276 13.95 -10.63 -4.47
CA ASN A 276 15.24 -10.34 -5.08
C ASN A 276 16.37 -11.05 -4.30
N ASP A 277 17.45 -10.36 -3.97
CA ASP A 277 18.60 -10.92 -3.26
C ASP A 277 18.50 -10.76 -1.74
N THR A 278 17.28 -10.67 -1.20
CA THR A 278 17.04 -10.61 0.24
C THR A 278 16.14 -11.75 0.67
N ALA A 279 16.57 -12.52 1.66
CA ALA A 279 15.72 -13.45 2.38
C ALA A 279 15.57 -12.98 3.83
N VAL A 280 14.42 -13.28 4.44
CA VAL A 280 14.14 -12.93 5.83
C VAL A 280 13.56 -14.11 6.59
N GLY A 281 13.62 -14.03 7.91
CA GLY A 281 13.12 -15.09 8.77
C GLY A 281 13.46 -14.87 10.23
N TYR A 282 13.70 -15.98 10.93
CA TYR A 282 14.00 -15.94 12.35
C TYR A 282 14.91 -17.08 12.80
N GLY A 283 15.63 -16.83 13.89
CA GLY A 283 16.51 -17.76 14.57
C GLY A 283 15.99 -18.17 15.94
N PHE A 284 16.37 -19.35 16.39
CA PHE A 284 16.12 -19.87 17.74
C PHE A 284 17.42 -19.89 18.55
N GLY A 285 17.36 -19.51 19.82
CA GLY A 285 18.50 -19.65 20.73
C GLY A 285 18.06 -19.86 22.17
N THR A 286 18.86 -20.62 22.93
CA THR A 286 18.68 -20.74 24.38
C THR A 286 18.88 -19.39 25.08
N SER A 287 17.88 -18.94 25.82
CA SER A 287 18.07 -17.87 26.78
C SER A 287 17.16 -18.07 27.97
N VAL A 288 17.59 -18.97 28.86
CA VAL A 288 17.03 -19.25 30.19
C VAL A 288 15.58 -19.77 30.16
N THR A 289 15.28 -20.70 31.06
CA THR A 289 14.08 -21.57 31.09
C THR A 289 12.75 -20.84 30.88
N GLY A 290 12.00 -21.25 29.85
CA GLY A 290 10.60 -20.89 29.65
C GLY A 290 10.08 -21.03 28.21
N MET A 291 10.77 -20.45 27.21
CA MET A 291 10.46 -20.55 25.77
C MET A 291 11.70 -20.13 24.94
N PRO A 292 11.88 -20.58 23.69
CA PRO A 292 12.94 -20.07 22.81
C PRO A 292 12.71 -18.59 22.49
N ARG A 293 13.73 -17.74 22.69
CA ARG A 293 13.71 -16.34 22.24
C ARG A 293 13.92 -16.32 20.72
N LEU A 294 12.90 -15.88 19.97
CA LEU A 294 13.03 -15.72 18.51
C LEU A 294 13.82 -14.47 18.18
N ARG A 295 14.73 -14.54 17.20
CA ARG A 295 15.46 -13.38 16.69
C ARG A 295 15.17 -13.18 15.22
N ALA A 296 14.72 -11.99 14.82
CA ALA A 296 14.48 -11.67 13.43
C ALA A 296 15.81 -11.58 12.67
N LEU A 297 15.85 -12.16 11.48
CA LEU A 297 17.05 -12.28 10.65
C LEU A 297 16.78 -11.80 9.23
N ARG A 298 17.81 -11.21 8.61
CA ARG A 298 17.84 -10.86 7.19
C ARG A 298 19.12 -11.39 6.57
N TRP A 299 19.01 -12.17 5.50
CA TRP A 299 20.13 -12.64 4.71
C TRP A 299 20.25 -11.81 3.43
N ASN A 300 21.43 -11.27 3.18
CA ASN A 300 21.78 -10.68 1.91
C ASN A 300 22.43 -11.77 1.04
N LEU A 301 21.70 -12.16 0.01
CA LEU A 301 22.08 -13.27 -0.86
C LEU A 301 23.14 -12.87 -1.89
N ALA A 302 23.32 -11.57 -2.15
CA ALA A 302 24.30 -11.08 -3.10
C ALA A 302 25.74 -11.17 -2.56
N ASP A 303 25.93 -10.91 -1.26
CA ASP A 303 27.23 -10.93 -0.58
C ASP A 303 27.39 -12.07 0.44
N ASN A 304 26.36 -12.92 0.60
CA ASN A 304 26.31 -14.04 1.54
C ASN A 304 26.45 -13.64 3.01
N THR A 305 25.96 -12.46 3.39
CA THR A 305 25.97 -11.97 4.77
C THR A 305 24.60 -12.11 5.44
N ALA A 306 24.59 -12.04 6.77
CA ALA A 306 23.34 -12.03 7.54
C ALA A 306 23.35 -10.93 8.62
N THR A 307 22.22 -10.23 8.73
CA THR A 307 21.98 -9.18 9.70
C THR A 307 21.00 -9.65 10.78
N ASN A 308 21.34 -9.38 12.04
CA ASN A 308 20.46 -9.59 13.17
C ASN A 308 19.52 -8.40 13.34
N LEU A 309 18.31 -8.49 12.79
CA LEU A 309 17.30 -7.42 12.88
C LEU A 309 16.78 -7.22 14.32
N HIS A 310 16.94 -8.23 15.18
CA HIS A 310 16.49 -8.15 16.58
C HIS A 310 17.20 -7.05 17.37
N THR A 311 18.51 -6.85 17.18
CA THR A 311 19.27 -5.82 17.92
C THR A 311 18.80 -4.42 17.56
N GLN A 312 18.22 -4.25 16.37
CA GLN A 312 17.73 -2.97 15.89
C GLN A 312 16.44 -2.55 16.59
N ILE A 313 15.67 -3.51 17.11
CA ILE A 313 14.52 -3.22 17.97
C ILE A 313 15.01 -2.55 19.25
N THR A 314 16.03 -3.12 19.89
CA THR A 314 16.57 -2.60 21.15
C THR A 314 17.24 -1.23 21.00
N THR A 315 17.83 -0.92 19.85
CA THR A 315 18.48 0.37 19.58
C THR A 315 17.52 1.44 19.05
N SER A 316 16.35 1.05 18.54
CA SER A 316 15.32 1.99 18.01
C SER A 316 14.56 2.80 19.08
N GLY A 317 14.85 2.59 20.38
CA GLY A 317 14.12 3.21 21.47
C GLY A 317 12.73 2.61 21.74
N LEU A 318 12.39 1.51 21.04
CA LEU A 318 11.14 0.78 21.26
C LEU A 318 11.19 -0.05 22.55
N ASN A 319 10.39 0.34 23.56
CA ASN A 319 10.40 -0.31 24.86
C ASN A 319 9.40 -1.49 24.95
N LEU A 320 9.83 -2.69 24.56
CA LEU A 320 9.07 -3.95 24.69
C LEU A 320 9.35 -4.70 26.01
N GLY A 321 10.08 -4.09 26.95
CA GLY A 321 10.43 -4.71 28.22
C GLY A 321 11.45 -5.84 28.08
N THR A 322 11.32 -6.86 28.92
CA THR A 322 12.20 -8.04 28.94
C THR A 322 11.61 -9.20 28.15
N GLY A 323 12.44 -10.18 27.75
CA GLY A 323 11.89 -11.38 27.09
C GLY A 323 11.54 -11.22 25.62
N ILE A 324 12.12 -10.23 24.94
CA ILE A 324 11.76 -9.90 23.56
C ILE A 324 11.97 -11.10 22.63
N SER A 325 10.93 -11.44 21.88
CA SER A 325 10.98 -12.33 20.72
C SER A 325 10.60 -11.53 19.47
N SER A 326 11.22 -11.83 18.35
CA SER A 326 10.96 -11.14 17.08
C SER A 326 11.09 -12.09 15.91
N ALA A 327 10.28 -11.89 14.89
CA ALA A 327 10.36 -12.63 13.63
C ALA A 327 10.18 -11.68 12.45
N ALA A 328 10.97 -11.88 11.39
CA ALA A 328 10.72 -11.28 10.09
C ALA A 328 9.96 -12.29 9.21
N THR A 329 8.95 -11.81 8.51
CA THR A 329 7.94 -12.63 7.82
C THR A 329 7.79 -12.28 6.35
N GLY A 330 8.16 -11.06 5.96
CA GLY A 330 8.06 -10.58 4.59
C GLY A 330 9.19 -9.61 4.23
N THR A 331 9.53 -9.52 2.95
CA THR A 331 10.52 -8.58 2.43
C THR A 331 10.19 -8.20 0.99
N ALA A 332 10.44 -6.94 0.64
CA ALA A 332 10.42 -6.43 -0.73
C ALA A 332 11.19 -5.11 -0.77
N GLY A 333 11.80 -4.78 -1.91
CA GLY A 333 12.47 -3.49 -2.11
C GLY A 333 13.59 -3.16 -1.09
N GLY A 334 14.25 -4.17 -0.51
CA GLY A 334 15.30 -3.99 0.50
C GLY A 334 14.79 -3.69 1.92
N VAL A 335 13.48 -3.70 2.11
CA VAL A 335 12.81 -3.49 3.40
C VAL A 335 12.29 -4.83 3.93
N SER A 336 12.12 -4.97 5.24
CA SER A 336 11.64 -6.19 5.88
C SER A 336 10.51 -5.88 6.86
N VAL A 337 9.54 -6.78 6.97
CA VAL A 337 8.41 -6.66 7.88
C VAL A 337 8.30 -7.86 8.79
N GLY A 338 7.63 -7.68 9.91
CA GLY A 338 7.44 -8.75 10.87
C GLY A 338 6.76 -8.29 12.13
N TYR A 339 7.13 -8.91 13.23
CA TYR A 339 6.60 -8.59 14.54
C TYR A 339 7.60 -8.85 15.65
N ALA A 340 7.36 -8.23 16.80
CA ALA A 340 8.04 -8.54 18.05
C ALA A 340 7.07 -8.54 19.23
N SER A 341 7.41 -9.26 20.29
CA SER A 341 6.63 -9.33 21.52
C SER A 341 7.56 -9.27 22.72
N GLY A 342 7.15 -8.66 23.82
CA GLY A 342 7.88 -8.67 25.08
C GLY A 342 6.98 -8.43 26.28
N SER A 343 7.56 -8.39 27.48
CA SER A 343 6.78 -8.37 28.73
C SER A 343 5.98 -7.09 28.98
N SER A 344 6.29 -5.98 28.30
CA SER A 344 5.56 -4.71 28.46
C SER A 344 4.37 -4.55 27.50
N THR A 345 4.20 -5.44 26.52
CA THR A 345 3.10 -5.35 25.54
C THR A 345 2.19 -6.57 25.67
N PRO A 346 0.86 -6.40 25.83
CA PRO A 346 -0.08 -7.50 25.77
C PRO A 346 -0.24 -7.99 24.32
N GLY A 347 0.80 -8.60 23.75
CA GLY A 347 0.79 -9.20 22.42
C GLY A 347 1.95 -8.83 21.50
N ASN A 348 1.83 -9.26 20.23
CA ASN A 348 2.76 -8.90 19.15
C ASN A 348 2.63 -7.43 18.77
N VAL A 349 3.73 -6.84 18.33
CA VAL A 349 3.86 -5.48 17.80
C VAL A 349 4.38 -5.61 16.38
N ALA A 350 3.66 -5.03 15.41
CA ALA A 350 4.08 -5.07 14.02
C ALA A 350 5.31 -4.17 13.82
N LEU A 351 6.28 -4.63 13.04
CA LEU A 351 7.54 -3.94 12.80
C LEU A 351 7.84 -3.81 11.31
N LEU A 352 8.50 -2.70 10.98
CA LEU A 352 9.17 -2.48 9.71
C LEU A 352 10.64 -2.24 9.98
N TRP A 353 11.50 -3.06 9.42
CA TRP A 353 12.93 -2.79 9.33
C TRP A 353 13.23 -2.16 7.99
N ARG A 354 13.74 -0.93 8.04
CA ARG A 354 14.10 -0.15 6.85
C ARG A 354 15.37 -0.67 6.19
N THR A 355 15.74 -0.06 5.07
CA THR A 355 16.99 -0.36 4.36
C THR A 355 18.23 -0.10 5.22
N ASP A 356 18.16 0.89 6.11
CA ASP A 356 19.20 1.22 7.10
C ASP A 356 19.15 0.35 8.37
N ASP A 357 18.37 -0.75 8.34
CA ASP A 357 18.14 -1.67 9.45
C ASP A 357 17.39 -1.10 10.66
N THR A 358 17.03 0.19 10.66
CA THR A 358 16.26 0.77 11.77
C THR A 358 14.87 0.15 11.86
N ALA A 359 14.47 -0.23 13.07
CA ALA A 359 13.14 -0.74 13.34
C ALA A 359 12.16 0.41 13.58
N LEU A 360 11.03 0.41 12.88
CA LEU A 360 9.88 1.26 13.14
C LEU A 360 8.76 0.44 13.78
N ASN A 361 8.22 0.95 14.88
CA ASN A 361 6.99 0.43 15.46
C ASN A 361 5.81 0.79 14.57
N LEU A 362 5.13 -0.23 14.04
CA LEU A 362 3.98 -0.01 13.18
C LEU A 362 2.68 0.22 13.95
N GLN A 363 2.65 -0.11 15.23
CA GLN A 363 1.47 0.06 16.07
C GLN A 363 1.12 1.54 16.31
N SER A 364 2.10 2.46 16.21
CA SER A 364 1.83 3.92 16.32
C SER A 364 0.98 4.48 15.18
N PHE A 365 0.78 3.71 14.11
CA PHE A 365 -0.04 4.08 12.95
C PHE A 365 -1.39 3.36 12.94
N VAL A 366 -1.65 2.50 13.93
CA VAL A 366 -2.94 1.81 14.11
C VAL A 366 -3.84 2.70 14.97
N THR A 367 -4.89 3.26 14.40
CA THR A 367 -5.73 4.30 15.02
C THR A 367 -6.77 3.79 16.03
N ASN A 368 -6.79 2.50 16.38
CA ASN A 368 -7.90 1.94 17.17
C ASN A 368 -7.53 0.89 18.23
N GLY A 369 -6.42 1.09 18.97
CA GLY A 369 -6.25 0.48 20.29
C GLY A 369 -6.16 -1.06 20.38
N GLY A 370 -5.93 -1.76 19.26
CA GLY A 370 -5.71 -3.21 19.27
C GLY A 370 -4.45 -3.59 20.07
N THR A 371 -4.58 -4.54 20.99
CA THR A 371 -3.49 -5.07 21.83
C THR A 371 -2.47 -5.89 21.02
N THR A 372 -2.95 -6.52 19.94
CA THR A 372 -2.28 -7.41 18.98
C THR A 372 -1.85 -6.84 17.62
N SER A 373 -0.58 -6.73 17.19
CA SER A 373 -0.21 -6.34 15.79
C SER A 373 0.90 -7.21 15.16
N GLN A 374 0.73 -7.69 13.92
CA GLN A 374 1.76 -8.44 13.17
C GLN A 374 1.84 -8.00 11.70
N ALA A 375 3.03 -7.69 11.18
CA ALA A 375 3.21 -7.59 9.72
C ALA A 375 3.63 -8.93 9.15
N ASN A 376 2.92 -9.41 8.14
CA ASN A 376 3.07 -10.78 7.61
C ASN A 376 3.54 -10.82 6.17
N ALA A 377 3.26 -9.78 5.37
CA ALA A 377 3.61 -9.73 3.96
C ALA A 377 3.95 -8.30 3.51
N LEU A 378 4.73 -8.22 2.44
CA LEU A 378 5.16 -6.97 1.80
C LEU A 378 5.11 -7.15 0.28
N ASP A 379 4.41 -6.26 -0.42
CA ASP A 379 4.40 -6.17 -1.87
C ASP A 379 5.20 -4.93 -2.32
N ALA A 380 6.14 -5.13 -3.26
CA ALA A 380 6.94 -4.06 -3.85
C ALA A 380 6.10 -3.05 -4.66
N ALA A 381 4.93 -3.47 -5.17
CA ALA A 381 4.06 -2.63 -5.98
C ALA A 381 3.02 -1.84 -5.16
N THR A 382 2.51 -2.41 -4.07
CA THR A 382 1.34 -1.88 -3.34
C THR A 382 1.57 -1.64 -1.84
N GLY A 383 2.56 -2.29 -1.21
CA GLY A 383 2.99 -2.01 0.15
C GLY A 383 2.95 -3.11 1.21
N ILE A 384 3.26 -2.72 2.45
CA ILE A 384 3.29 -3.55 3.67
C ILE A 384 1.85 -3.88 4.08
N ILE A 385 1.59 -5.12 4.50
CA ILE A 385 0.34 -5.50 5.17
C ILE A 385 0.66 -5.91 6.60
N ALA A 386 0.10 -5.16 7.55
CA ALA A 386 0.07 -5.53 8.96
C ALA A 386 -1.31 -6.09 9.35
N GLY A 387 -1.39 -7.37 9.69
CA GLY A 387 -2.55 -7.98 10.33
C GLY A 387 -2.48 -7.82 11.85
N THR A 388 -3.44 -7.15 12.47
CA THR A 388 -3.60 -7.14 13.92
C THR A 388 -4.31 -8.39 14.41
N SER A 389 -3.93 -8.91 15.58
CA SER A 389 -4.78 -9.85 16.31
C SER A 389 -5.92 -9.04 16.91
N GLY A 390 -7.11 -9.19 16.34
CA GLY A 390 -8.34 -8.52 16.79
C GLY A 390 -8.89 -7.49 15.81
N ASP A 391 -9.13 -7.90 14.55
CA ASP A 391 -10.02 -7.22 13.58
C ASP A 391 -9.48 -6.11 12.67
N HIS A 392 -8.16 -5.91 12.50
CA HIS A 392 -7.67 -4.84 11.62
C HIS A 392 -6.49 -5.28 10.73
N ALA A 393 -6.72 -5.43 9.41
CA ALA A 393 -5.62 -5.38 8.45
C ALA A 393 -5.34 -3.91 8.12
N VAL A 394 -4.15 -3.44 8.46
CA VAL A 394 -3.67 -2.12 8.05
C VAL A 394 -2.84 -2.33 6.79
N LEU A 395 -3.37 -1.88 5.65
CA LEU A 395 -2.57 -1.69 4.44
C LEU A 395 -1.65 -0.49 4.68
N TRP A 396 -0.40 -0.78 4.94
CA TRP A 396 0.65 0.20 5.08
C TRP A 396 1.38 0.29 3.74
N THR A 397 0.96 1.22 2.88
CA THR A 397 1.78 1.59 1.71
C THR A 397 3.15 2.10 2.21
N PRO A 398 4.32 1.50 1.89
CA PRO A 398 5.62 1.79 2.48
C PRO A 398 6.17 3.14 2.01
N LEU A 399 5.29 4.02 1.53
CA LEU A 399 5.55 5.43 1.32
C LEU A 399 5.37 6.25 2.62
N ASN A 400 5.36 5.59 3.78
CA ASN A 400 5.13 6.25 5.08
C ASN A 400 6.09 5.81 6.20
N ALA A 401 7.28 5.33 5.86
CA ALA A 401 8.32 5.03 6.84
C ALA A 401 9.67 5.65 6.45
N GLY A 402 9.74 6.97 6.51
CA GLY A 402 10.93 7.82 6.47
C GLY A 402 10.43 9.26 6.42
N VAL A 403 10.40 10.01 7.52
CA VAL A 403 11.51 10.90 7.91
C VAL A 403 12.38 11.23 6.68
N GLY A 404 12.01 12.29 5.97
CA GLY A 404 12.79 12.94 4.92
C GLY A 404 13.08 12.10 3.68
N GLY A 405 12.15 12.06 2.71
CA GLY A 405 12.51 11.66 1.34
C GLY A 405 11.46 10.98 0.44
N ALA A 406 10.16 11.00 0.75
CA ALA A 406 9.16 10.27 -0.05
C ALA A 406 8.42 11.15 -1.07
N ASN A 407 8.42 10.71 -2.33
CA ASN A 407 7.88 11.41 -3.50
C ASN A 407 6.34 11.55 -3.56
N ALA A 408 5.57 11.03 -2.59
CA ALA A 408 4.14 11.36 -2.47
C ALA A 408 3.52 11.07 -1.09
N LEU A 409 2.52 11.84 -0.67
CA LEU A 409 1.61 11.57 0.46
C LEU A 409 0.18 11.57 -0.08
N VAL A 410 -0.66 10.56 0.16
CA VAL A 410 -2.03 10.55 -0.38
C VAL A 410 -3.05 10.23 0.71
N VAL A 411 -3.97 11.17 0.96
CA VAL A 411 -5.15 10.97 1.83
C VAL A 411 -6.38 10.94 0.94
N ARG A 412 -7.01 9.79 0.81
CA ARG A 412 -8.17 9.61 -0.09
C ARG A 412 -9.46 10.14 0.53
N SER A 413 -10.43 10.48 -0.33
CA SER A 413 -11.77 10.88 0.12
C SER A 413 -12.40 9.82 1.03
N GLY A 414 -13.07 10.28 2.10
CA GLY A 414 -13.66 9.43 3.14
C GLY A 414 -12.65 8.83 4.14
N ALA A 415 -11.33 9.01 3.94
CA ALA A 415 -10.31 8.56 4.88
C ALA A 415 -9.88 9.67 5.83
N THR A 416 -9.56 9.30 7.07
CA THR A 416 -8.90 10.16 8.06
C THR A 416 -7.52 9.60 8.36
N THR A 417 -6.48 10.41 8.16
CA THR A 417 -5.08 10.09 8.48
C THR A 417 -4.61 11.02 9.58
N THR A 418 -3.99 10.50 10.64
CA THR A 418 -3.43 11.32 11.72
C THR A 418 -1.91 11.20 11.73
N ILE A 419 -1.20 12.33 11.73
CA ILE A 419 0.25 12.43 11.90
C ILE A 419 0.52 13.18 13.20
N ASN A 420 1.03 12.48 14.22
CA ASN A 420 1.27 13.03 15.56
C ASN A 420 2.63 13.72 15.73
N GLN A 421 3.31 14.03 14.62
CA GLN A 421 4.63 14.68 14.59
C GLN A 421 4.62 15.76 13.51
N THR A 422 5.59 16.68 13.54
CA THR A 422 5.82 17.60 12.42
C THR A 422 6.18 16.81 11.15
N PHE A 423 5.49 17.10 10.05
CA PHE A 423 5.71 16.49 8.75
C PHE A 423 6.38 17.49 7.80
N THR A 424 7.51 17.12 7.19
CA THR A 424 8.20 17.98 6.22
C THR A 424 8.25 17.33 4.83
N GLN A 425 7.62 17.97 3.85
CA GLN A 425 7.65 17.60 2.44
C GLN A 425 8.77 18.37 1.72
N ASN A 426 9.77 17.66 1.19
CA ASN A 426 10.93 18.26 0.51
C ASN A 426 10.87 18.14 -1.03
N ALA A 427 10.10 17.19 -1.56
CA ALA A 427 9.96 16.90 -3.00
C ALA A 427 8.70 16.04 -3.23
N GLY A 428 8.27 15.81 -4.47
CA GLY A 428 7.12 14.92 -4.77
C GLY A 428 5.75 15.57 -4.58
N ALA A 429 4.68 14.80 -4.37
CA ALA A 429 3.30 15.30 -4.29
C ALA A 429 2.50 14.79 -3.07
N ALA A 430 2.05 15.69 -2.21
CA ALA A 430 1.03 15.43 -1.20
C ALA A 430 -0.37 15.72 -1.78
N THR A 431 -1.26 14.73 -1.87
CA THR A 431 -2.64 14.87 -2.35
C THR A 431 -3.61 14.54 -1.24
N ILE A 432 -4.36 15.53 -0.76
CA ILE A 432 -5.29 15.42 0.37
C ILE A 432 -6.71 15.61 -0.16
N ASN A 433 -7.45 14.53 -0.33
CA ASN A 433 -8.87 14.50 -0.72
C ASN A 433 -9.79 14.02 0.44
N GLY A 434 -9.21 13.60 1.56
CA GLY A 434 -9.89 13.24 2.81
C GLY A 434 -9.53 14.17 3.96
N VAL A 435 -9.38 13.64 5.19
CA VAL A 435 -8.96 14.41 6.37
C VAL A 435 -7.55 14.04 6.81
N LEU A 436 -6.63 15.01 6.85
CA LEU A 436 -5.30 14.88 7.46
C LEU A 436 -5.29 15.64 8.80
N SER A 437 -5.11 14.95 9.91
CA SER A 437 -4.99 15.56 11.25
C SER A 437 -3.54 15.62 11.70
N MET A 438 -3.02 16.81 11.98
CA MET A 438 -1.66 17.03 12.47
C MET A 438 -1.57 17.16 14.00
N GLY A 439 -2.71 17.15 14.70
CA GLY A 439 -2.77 17.46 16.13
C GLY A 439 -2.20 18.85 16.41
N SER A 440 -1.23 18.95 17.32
CA SER A 440 -0.50 20.20 17.64
C SER A 440 0.76 20.42 16.79
N ASN A 441 0.97 19.63 15.73
CA ASN A 441 2.18 19.67 14.91
C ASN A 441 1.97 20.43 13.59
N LEU A 442 3.08 20.68 12.89
CA LEU A 442 3.09 21.43 11.63
C LEU A 442 3.23 20.53 10.41
N PHE A 443 2.56 20.90 9.33
CA PHE A 443 2.91 20.46 7.97
C PHE A 443 3.84 21.50 7.35
N ILE A 444 5.09 21.15 7.11
CA ILE A 444 6.09 22.02 6.47
C ILE A 444 6.26 21.59 5.02
N LEU A 445 5.92 22.48 4.09
CA LEU A 445 6.14 22.29 2.66
C LEU A 445 7.43 23.02 2.25
N ALA A 446 8.56 22.30 2.29
CA ALA A 446 9.87 22.83 1.89
C ALA A 446 10.16 22.64 0.40
N GLY A 447 9.48 21.70 -0.26
CA GLY A 447 9.52 21.45 -1.70
C GLY A 447 8.49 20.41 -2.13
N GLY A 448 8.35 20.17 -3.43
CA GLY A 448 7.26 19.34 -3.96
C GLY A 448 5.93 20.09 -4.05
N THR A 449 4.82 19.36 -4.19
CA THR A 449 3.46 19.92 -4.36
C THR A 449 2.55 19.41 -3.24
N LEU A 450 1.68 20.25 -2.70
CA LEU A 450 0.55 19.87 -1.85
C LEU A 450 -0.73 20.29 -2.56
N GLY A 451 -1.62 19.35 -2.85
CA GLY A 451 -2.91 19.61 -3.48
C GLY A 451 -4.03 18.68 -3.00
N GLY A 452 -5.13 18.66 -3.75
CA GLY A 452 -6.36 17.93 -3.40
C GLY A 452 -7.45 18.83 -2.79
N ASP A 453 -8.65 18.28 -2.62
CA ASP A 453 -9.88 18.98 -2.21
C ASP A 453 -10.37 18.65 -0.78
N GLY A 454 -9.48 18.10 0.04
CA GLY A 454 -9.74 17.62 1.38
C GLY A 454 -9.53 18.67 2.49
N THR A 455 -9.37 18.19 3.71
CA THR A 455 -9.17 19.00 4.92
C THR A 455 -7.90 18.60 5.64
N ILE A 456 -7.05 19.57 5.97
CA ILE A 456 -5.90 19.44 6.85
C ILE A 456 -6.24 20.13 8.18
N ILE A 457 -6.50 19.34 9.22
CA ILE A 457 -6.69 19.81 10.59
C ILE A 457 -5.29 20.01 11.19
N GLY A 458 -4.70 21.18 10.91
CA GLY A 458 -3.36 21.52 11.34
C GLY A 458 -2.80 22.72 10.58
N ASP A 459 -1.68 23.22 11.09
CA ASP A 459 -1.02 24.41 10.53
C ASP A 459 -0.06 24.03 9.41
N ILE A 460 -0.07 24.82 8.34
CA ILE A 460 0.78 24.64 7.17
C ILE A 460 1.78 25.79 7.05
N VAL A 461 3.04 25.44 6.84
CA VAL A 461 4.13 26.38 6.56
C VAL A 461 4.75 26.03 5.22
N ASN A 462 4.49 26.84 4.19
CA ASN A 462 5.13 26.72 2.89
C ASN A 462 6.39 27.60 2.83
N THR A 463 7.56 26.95 2.77
CA THR A 463 8.86 27.62 2.68
C THR A 463 9.50 27.49 1.30
N GLY A 464 9.04 26.57 0.45
CA GLY A 464 9.66 26.34 -0.85
C GLY A 464 8.95 25.38 -1.82
N GLY A 465 7.77 24.84 -1.47
CA GLY A 465 7.00 23.99 -2.39
C GLY A 465 5.81 24.70 -3.03
N THR A 466 5.02 23.91 -3.75
CA THR A 466 3.85 24.35 -4.51
C THR A 466 2.57 23.98 -3.76
N ILE A 467 1.73 24.94 -3.42
CA ILE A 467 0.37 24.70 -2.94
C ILE A 467 -0.56 24.76 -4.16
N ALA A 468 -1.29 23.69 -4.45
CA ALA A 468 -2.20 23.57 -5.59
C ALA A 468 -3.57 23.03 -5.12
N PRO A 469 -4.45 23.87 -4.54
CA PRO A 469 -5.73 23.43 -4.01
C PRO A 469 -6.62 22.79 -5.06
N GLY A 470 -7.41 21.79 -4.66
CA GLY A 470 -8.41 21.13 -5.50
C GLY A 470 -7.92 19.89 -6.24
N ASN A 471 -8.88 19.10 -6.76
CA ASN A 471 -8.70 18.28 -7.98
C ASN A 471 -9.15 19.14 -9.18
N SER A 472 -8.56 20.32 -9.21
CA SER A 472 -8.90 21.58 -9.86
C SER A 472 -9.95 21.60 -11.00
N PRO A 473 -10.91 22.56 -10.96
CA PRO A 473 -11.18 23.50 -9.88
C PRO A 473 -11.63 22.83 -8.56
N GLY A 474 -11.13 23.27 -7.41
CA GLY A 474 -11.54 22.72 -6.11
C GLY A 474 -11.10 23.54 -4.88
N THR A 475 -11.40 23.03 -3.69
CA THR A 475 -11.10 23.73 -2.42
C THR A 475 -10.31 22.85 -1.47
N LEU A 476 -9.12 23.29 -1.06
CA LEU A 476 -8.35 22.67 0.01
C LEU A 476 -8.60 23.43 1.32
N SER A 477 -9.02 22.75 2.38
CA SER A 477 -9.23 23.36 3.69
C SER A 477 -8.06 23.09 4.64
N VAL A 478 -7.60 24.09 5.38
CA VAL A 478 -6.40 24.01 6.24
C VAL A 478 -6.60 24.77 7.57
N GLY A 479 -5.72 24.58 8.56
CA GLY A 479 -5.67 25.36 9.81
C GLY A 479 -5.11 26.76 9.61
N ASN A 480 -4.03 27.14 10.30
CA ASN A 480 -3.26 28.34 9.91
C ASN A 480 -2.47 28.06 8.63
N PHE A 481 -2.27 29.10 7.82
CA PHE A 481 -1.42 29.03 6.64
C PHE A 481 -0.35 30.13 6.66
N SER A 482 0.91 29.75 6.46
CA SER A 482 2.03 30.68 6.32
C SER A 482 2.80 30.35 5.06
N GLN A 483 3.03 31.35 4.21
CA GLN A 483 3.87 31.24 3.02
C GLN A 483 5.00 32.25 3.07
N SER A 484 6.24 31.76 3.12
CA SER A 484 7.45 32.58 3.05
C SER A 484 8.26 32.37 1.75
N GLY A 485 7.94 31.32 1.00
CA GLY A 485 8.56 30.98 -0.28
C GLY A 485 7.68 30.02 -1.07
N GLY A 486 8.20 29.49 -2.18
CA GLY A 486 7.48 28.54 -3.03
C GLY A 486 6.42 29.20 -3.93
N VAL A 487 5.48 28.38 -4.42
CA VAL A 487 4.46 28.76 -5.39
C VAL A 487 3.07 28.46 -4.85
N TYR A 488 2.12 29.37 -5.09
CA TYR A 488 0.70 29.11 -4.95
C TYR A 488 0.08 29.01 -6.35
N GLU A 489 -0.29 27.81 -6.75
CA GLU A 489 -0.83 27.50 -8.07
C GLU A 489 -2.36 27.49 -8.04
N ILE A 490 -2.96 28.16 -9.02
CA ILE A 490 -4.41 28.37 -9.10
C ILE A 490 -4.85 28.08 -10.53
N GLU A 491 -5.80 27.17 -10.68
CA GLU A 491 -6.47 26.93 -11.95
C GLU A 491 -7.78 27.71 -12.02
N ILE A 492 -8.06 28.33 -13.18
CA ILE A 492 -9.22 29.20 -13.41
C ILE A 492 -9.93 28.77 -14.70
N ALA A 493 -11.15 28.26 -14.57
CA ALA A 493 -12.06 27.94 -15.66
C ALA A 493 -13.12 29.03 -15.92
N GLY A 494 -13.27 29.99 -15.00
CA GLY A 494 -14.21 31.11 -15.10
C GLY A 494 -14.37 31.85 -13.77
N THR A 495 -15.18 32.90 -13.75
CA THR A 495 -15.36 33.79 -12.57
C THR A 495 -16.42 33.30 -11.58
N GLY A 496 -17.17 32.25 -11.91
CA GLY A 496 -18.19 31.69 -11.03
C GLY A 496 -17.60 30.92 -9.85
N ALA A 497 -18.34 30.83 -8.74
CA ALA A 497 -17.96 29.98 -7.61
C ALA A 497 -17.77 28.52 -8.07
N GLY A 498 -16.69 27.88 -7.61
CA GLY A 498 -16.32 26.52 -8.04
C GLY A 498 -15.72 26.43 -9.45
N GLN A 499 -15.47 27.56 -10.12
CA GLN A 499 -14.77 27.60 -11.40
C GLN A 499 -13.30 28.02 -11.26
N PHE A 500 -12.79 28.12 -10.03
CA PHE A 500 -11.39 28.41 -9.73
C PHE A 500 -10.99 27.75 -8.41
N ASP A 501 -9.69 27.53 -8.22
CA ASP A 501 -9.15 26.94 -7.01
C ASP A 501 -9.21 27.91 -5.81
N VAL A 502 -9.50 27.34 -4.64
CA VAL A 502 -9.61 28.08 -3.38
C VAL A 502 -8.83 27.39 -2.27
N LEU A 503 -7.99 28.14 -1.57
CA LEU A 503 -7.44 27.74 -0.28
C LEU A 503 -8.33 28.30 0.84
N ASN A 504 -9.00 27.41 1.57
CA ASN A 504 -9.82 27.77 2.71
C ASN A 504 -9.05 27.58 4.01
N VAL A 505 -8.68 28.69 4.64
CA VAL A 505 -7.87 28.75 5.86
C VAL A 505 -8.80 28.97 7.05
N ALA A 506 -8.91 28.00 7.96
CA ALA A 506 -9.84 28.06 9.07
C ALA A 506 -9.59 29.26 10.01
N THR A 507 -8.35 29.74 10.07
CA THR A 507 -7.91 30.81 10.97
C THR A 507 -7.21 31.92 10.19
N THR A 508 -5.87 32.03 10.28
CA THR A 508 -5.09 33.13 9.73
C THR A 508 -4.22 32.66 8.57
N ALA A 509 -4.22 33.43 7.49
CA ALA A 509 -3.28 33.28 6.39
C ALA A 509 -2.25 34.42 6.40
N ASN A 510 -0.96 34.10 6.31
CA ASN A 510 0.11 35.09 6.28
C ASN A 510 1.06 34.84 5.11
N PHE A 511 1.26 35.85 4.28
CA PHE A 511 2.15 35.81 3.14
C PHE A 511 3.36 36.72 3.40
N THR A 512 4.53 36.15 3.62
CA THR A 512 5.79 36.90 3.79
C THR A 512 6.72 36.75 2.57
N GLY A 513 6.33 35.95 1.58
CA GLY A 513 7.05 35.74 0.33
C GLY A 513 6.37 34.74 -0.60
N GLY A 514 7.10 34.29 -1.63
CA GLY A 514 6.63 33.34 -2.64
C GLY A 514 6.00 34.00 -3.88
N ALA A 515 5.40 33.18 -4.74
CA ALA A 515 4.79 33.63 -5.99
C ALA A 515 3.44 32.94 -6.27
N PHE A 516 2.57 33.61 -7.01
CA PHE A 516 1.37 33.02 -7.62
C PHE A 516 1.69 32.49 -9.03
N SER A 517 1.11 31.34 -9.36
CA SER A 517 1.08 30.76 -10.71
C SER A 517 -0.36 30.54 -11.12
N LEU A 518 -0.75 30.97 -12.33
CA LEU A 518 -2.12 30.88 -12.81
C LEU A 518 -2.18 29.99 -14.05
N SER A 519 -3.08 29.02 -14.04
CA SER A 519 -3.41 28.14 -15.17
C SER A 519 -4.84 28.43 -15.61
N TYR A 520 -5.06 28.67 -16.91
CA TYR A 520 -6.39 28.93 -17.45
C TYR A 520 -6.96 27.67 -18.10
N LEU A 521 -8.10 27.21 -17.62
CA LEU A 521 -8.78 26.02 -18.11
C LEU A 521 -9.92 26.39 -19.06
N SER A 522 -10.34 25.42 -19.89
CA SER A 522 -11.54 25.55 -20.75
C SER A 522 -11.55 26.79 -21.68
N GLY A 523 -10.37 27.29 -22.05
CA GLY A 523 -10.23 28.47 -22.92
C GLY A 523 -10.56 29.80 -22.25
N TYR A 524 -10.65 29.85 -20.92
CA TYR A 524 -10.90 31.09 -20.21
C TYR A 524 -9.79 32.12 -20.49
N THR A 525 -10.21 33.34 -20.83
CA THR A 525 -9.32 34.48 -21.08
C THR A 525 -9.74 35.61 -20.15
N PRO A 526 -8.90 36.00 -19.17
CA PRO A 526 -9.23 37.08 -18.24
C PRO A 526 -9.52 38.40 -18.97
N THR A 527 -10.54 39.10 -18.50
CA THR A 527 -10.92 40.44 -18.94
C THR A 527 -10.72 41.44 -17.80
N VAL A 528 -10.34 42.68 -18.14
CA VAL A 528 -10.03 43.69 -17.12
C VAL A 528 -11.26 43.89 -16.24
N GLY A 529 -11.07 43.75 -14.93
CA GLY A 529 -12.14 43.78 -13.93
C GLY A 529 -12.55 42.40 -13.40
N ASP A 530 -12.11 41.30 -14.02
CA ASP A 530 -12.31 39.96 -13.48
C ASP A 530 -11.56 39.80 -12.14
N PHE A 531 -12.21 39.13 -11.18
CA PHE A 531 -11.67 38.90 -9.86
C PHE A 531 -12.03 37.53 -9.30
N PHE A 532 -11.18 37.03 -8.39
CA PHE A 532 -11.27 35.70 -7.81
C PHE A 532 -10.88 35.75 -6.33
N ASP A 533 -11.77 35.30 -5.44
CA ASP A 533 -11.47 35.18 -4.01
C ASP A 533 -10.80 33.83 -3.75
N VAL A 534 -9.49 33.77 -4.04
CA VAL A 534 -8.69 32.53 -4.10
C VAL A 534 -8.16 32.07 -2.75
N VAL A 535 -8.25 32.91 -1.72
CA VAL A 535 -7.97 32.55 -0.33
C VAL A 535 -9.12 33.03 0.53
N THR A 536 -9.69 32.16 1.36
CA THR A 536 -10.66 32.54 2.39
C THR A 536 -10.06 32.27 3.76
N THR A 537 -10.29 33.16 4.73
CA THR A 537 -9.76 33.03 6.09
C THR A 537 -10.88 33.12 7.12
N GLY A 538 -10.73 32.48 8.27
CA GLY A 538 -11.69 32.61 9.37
C GLY A 538 -11.42 33.79 10.30
N ILE A 539 -10.16 34.25 10.37
CA ILE A 539 -9.72 35.29 11.32
C ILE A 539 -9.04 36.47 10.62
N GLY A 540 -8.13 36.23 9.69
CA GLY A 540 -7.40 37.33 9.06
C GLY A 540 -6.45 36.91 7.95
N LEU A 541 -6.15 37.88 7.10
CA LEU A 541 -5.18 37.76 6.00
C LEU A 541 -4.16 38.89 6.12
N ALA A 542 -2.87 38.57 6.02
CA ALA A 542 -1.79 39.54 6.12
C ALA A 542 -0.69 39.29 5.07
N GLY A 543 0.05 40.36 4.74
CA GLY A 543 1.25 40.30 3.93
C GLY A 543 1.03 40.09 2.43
N THR A 544 -0.18 40.40 1.93
CA THR A 544 -0.53 40.27 0.51
C THR A 544 0.41 41.03 -0.42
N GLU A 545 1.03 42.11 0.08
CA GLU A 545 2.01 42.96 -0.62
C GLU A 545 3.38 42.29 -0.82
N ASN A 546 3.67 41.18 -0.13
CA ASN A 546 4.98 40.52 -0.15
C ASN A 546 5.05 39.37 -1.16
N VAL A 547 4.01 39.14 -1.96
CA VAL A 547 3.94 38.02 -2.91
C VAL A 547 4.11 38.50 -4.33
N ALA A 548 4.90 37.78 -5.13
CA ALA A 548 4.95 38.01 -6.56
C ALA A 548 3.67 37.49 -7.24
N VAL A 549 3.03 38.33 -8.05
CA VAL A 549 1.87 37.94 -8.86
C VAL A 549 2.19 38.09 -10.35
N PRO A 550 1.55 37.31 -11.25
CA PRO A 550 1.75 37.48 -12.68
C PRO A 550 1.42 38.90 -13.16
N VAL A 551 2.06 39.31 -14.27
CA VAL A 551 1.87 40.65 -14.84
C VAL A 551 0.40 40.88 -15.18
N GLY A 552 -0.09 42.07 -14.82
CA GLY A 552 -1.48 42.47 -15.03
C GLY A 552 -2.46 41.96 -13.98
N TRP A 553 -1.96 41.31 -12.92
CA TRP A 553 -2.75 40.90 -11.77
C TRP A 553 -2.33 41.67 -10.52
N THR A 554 -3.27 41.82 -9.60
CA THR A 554 -3.01 42.28 -8.24
C THR A 554 -3.60 41.28 -7.24
N PHE A 555 -2.95 41.13 -6.10
CA PHE A 555 -3.47 40.34 -4.98
C PHE A 555 -3.58 41.24 -3.76
N ALA A 556 -4.78 41.33 -3.19
CA ALA A 556 -5.07 42.20 -2.05
C ALA A 556 -6.23 41.65 -1.22
N LEU A 557 -6.42 42.22 -0.04
CA LEU A 557 -7.63 41.96 0.74
C LEU A 557 -8.87 42.41 -0.05
N SER A 558 -9.89 41.55 -0.11
CA SER A 558 -11.15 41.88 -0.75
C SER A 558 -11.86 43.01 -0.01
N THR A 559 -12.26 44.05 -0.74
CA THR A 559 -13.04 45.17 -0.20
C THR A 559 -14.49 44.80 0.07
N ALA A 560 -14.97 43.69 -0.49
CA ALA A 560 -16.30 43.15 -0.26
C ALA A 560 -16.34 42.19 0.95
N ASN A 561 -15.20 41.56 1.28
CA ASN A 561 -15.08 40.67 2.42
C ASN A 561 -13.66 40.74 3.00
N SER A 562 -13.50 41.35 4.17
CA SER A 562 -12.21 41.51 4.87
C SER A 562 -11.56 40.19 5.32
N PHE A 563 -12.14 39.05 4.95
CA PHE A 563 -11.63 37.71 5.21
C PHE A 563 -11.32 36.94 3.91
N SER A 564 -11.18 37.63 2.77
CA SER A 564 -10.84 36.99 1.50
C SER A 564 -9.66 37.68 0.82
N GLY A 565 -8.70 36.88 0.35
CA GLY A 565 -7.63 37.30 -0.53
C GLY A 565 -8.11 37.26 -1.97
N ARG A 566 -8.18 38.43 -2.60
CA ARG A 566 -8.71 38.63 -3.94
C ARG A 566 -7.59 38.84 -4.94
N LEU A 567 -7.59 38.01 -5.97
CA LEU A 567 -6.82 38.20 -7.18
C LEU A 567 -7.66 38.99 -8.19
N SER A 568 -7.17 40.12 -8.70
CA SER A 568 -7.90 40.97 -9.66
C SER A 568 -7.08 41.22 -10.92
N PHE A 569 -7.70 41.04 -12.09
CA PHE A 569 -7.04 41.31 -13.36
C PHE A 569 -7.22 42.79 -13.73
N VAL A 570 -6.11 43.52 -13.75
CA VAL A 570 -6.04 44.95 -14.09
C VAL A 570 -5.53 45.19 -15.51
N GLY A 571 -5.23 44.13 -16.25
CA GLY A 571 -4.65 44.17 -17.59
C GLY A 571 -3.14 44.33 -17.56
N ALA A 572 -2.45 43.79 -18.57
CA ALA A 572 -1.02 44.07 -18.75
C ALA A 572 -0.88 45.56 -19.06
N ALA A 573 -0.07 46.29 -18.28
CA ALA A 573 0.30 47.64 -18.65
C ALA A 573 0.95 47.59 -20.04
N VAL A 574 0.29 48.14 -21.05
CA VAL A 574 0.90 48.32 -22.36
C VAL A 574 2.04 49.30 -22.11
N VAL A 575 3.28 48.81 -22.05
CA VAL A 575 4.44 49.70 -22.09
C VAL A 575 4.28 50.46 -23.40
N PRO A 576 4.08 51.79 -23.40
CA PRO A 576 3.98 52.52 -24.65
C PRO A 576 5.27 52.26 -25.42
N GLU A 577 5.17 51.87 -26.68
CA GLU A 577 6.33 51.72 -27.58
C GLU A 577 6.95 53.10 -27.85
N ALA A 578 7.54 53.73 -26.84
CA ALA A 578 8.17 55.04 -26.95
C ALA A 578 9.45 54.98 -27.81
N GLY A 579 9.97 53.78 -28.10
CA GLY A 579 11.20 53.57 -28.86
C GLY A 579 11.02 53.50 -30.38
N THR A 580 9.93 52.90 -30.88
CA THR A 580 9.81 52.58 -32.32
C THR A 580 9.62 53.85 -33.17
N TRP A 581 8.77 54.77 -32.71
CA TRP A 581 8.55 56.07 -33.38
C TRP A 581 9.77 56.99 -33.26
N SER A 582 10.46 56.94 -32.11
CA SER A 582 11.69 57.71 -31.89
C SER A 582 12.83 57.22 -32.79
N LEU A 583 13.01 55.89 -32.92
CA LEU A 583 14.01 55.30 -33.82
C LEU A 583 13.65 55.49 -35.30
N LEU A 584 12.36 55.44 -35.66
CA LEU A 584 11.91 55.76 -37.01
C LEU A 584 12.16 57.24 -37.35
N ALA A 585 11.85 58.15 -36.42
CA ALA A 585 12.11 59.58 -36.60
C ALA A 585 13.61 59.89 -36.67
N ILE A 586 14.44 59.25 -35.84
CA ILE A 586 15.91 59.36 -35.91
C ILE A 586 16.43 58.76 -37.22
N GLY A 587 15.91 57.60 -37.65
CA GLY A 587 16.29 56.97 -38.92
C GLY A 587 15.93 57.81 -40.14
N LEU A 588 14.73 58.40 -40.17
CA LEU A 588 14.27 59.29 -41.24
C LEU A 588 15.05 60.61 -41.26
N SER A 589 15.36 61.18 -40.10
CA SER A 589 16.14 62.42 -40.01
C SER A 589 17.61 62.22 -40.41
N LEU A 590 18.24 61.12 -40.00
CA LEU A 590 19.59 60.75 -40.46
C LEU A 590 19.61 60.42 -41.96
N GLY A 591 18.58 59.72 -42.46
CA GLY A 591 18.42 59.44 -43.90
C GLY A 591 18.25 60.72 -44.73
N ALA A 592 17.43 61.66 -44.27
CA ALA A 592 17.23 62.95 -44.92
C ALA A 592 18.51 63.83 -44.89
N ALA A 593 19.23 63.85 -43.75
CA ALA A 593 20.50 64.55 -43.64
C ALA A 593 21.58 63.95 -44.56
N GLY A 594 21.63 62.61 -44.66
CA GLY A 594 22.52 61.91 -45.60
C GLY A 594 22.20 62.19 -47.07
N ALA A 595 20.91 62.21 -47.43
CA ALA A 595 20.46 62.55 -48.79
C ALA A 595 20.74 64.01 -49.15
N ALA A 596 20.57 64.95 -48.21
CA ALA A 596 20.89 66.36 -48.39
C ALA A 596 22.39 66.60 -48.57
N ARG A 597 23.26 65.82 -47.90
CA ARG A 597 24.71 65.91 -48.04
C ARG A 597 25.24 65.40 -49.39
N ARG A 598 24.50 64.54 -50.10
CA ARG A 598 24.86 64.07 -51.46
C ARG A 598 24.43 65.01 -52.60
N ARG A 599 23.68 66.08 -52.30
CA ARG A 599 23.20 67.06 -53.30
C ARG A 599 23.96 68.39 -53.29
N LYS A 600 25.01 68.53 -52.48
CA LYS A 600 26.03 69.58 -52.56
C LYS A 600 27.30 68.96 -53.11
#